data_AF-A0A537X6K0-F1
#
_entry.id   AF-A0A537X6K0-F1
#
_cell.length_a   1.000
_cell.length_b   1.000
_cell.length_c   1.000
_cell.angle_alpha   90.00
_cell.angle_beta   90.00
_cell.angle_gamma   90.00
#
_symmetry.space_group_name_H-M   'P 1'
#
loop_
_entity.id
_entity.type
_entity.pdbx_description
1 polymer ?
#
loop_
_entity_poly.entity_id
_entity_poly.type
_entity_poly.pdbx_seq_one_letter_code
_entity_poly.pdbx_strand_id
1 'polypeptide(L)'
;MNDTGDGVRPTGERAYRDGTGTFHPPQRRVEDGRRQRVGRTVEVDACVIGSGAGGAPVAKELAEGGMRVAVLEEGDWWETEQFNARPREMMPQLYRDAGQVVTLGTPPIVLPLGRAVGGTTVVNSGTCFRTPGPVLELWRREFGLEALGEAELEPYFRRVERILNVSQVPPALAGRNAEVVRRGAERLGLSGDYLYRNVRGCVGTGVCAYGCPTGAKQHVGITYLPRAWAAGAVTYASTRAERLDMAGNQVRGVIARAAGGGTLRVRCPRVILSCGTIHTPLFLRRQGIGGASGQLARNLSIHPATGVRAGFDERIDQWDGVPQSYYVDALADEGIMLEGAAGPPDYLAMSTPHTGPEHRETMLRARTLASFGVMVSDSSRGRVVRAPGRGRGGALVRYDLDDADTARFKRGIELLCDIYWAAGAREVVLPIAGLPTLHDGDSGPLRRARVRARDLTLMAFHPLGTARAGADPARAVVDPGLAVHGVRGLYVSDGSVVPSSLGVNPQITIMALATRLAFALLGAPAPAGEPAPEHMARPAIHRAHAAVGG
;
A
#
# COMPACT_ATOMS: atom_id res chain seq x y z
N MET A 1 43.11 -5.61 17.06
CA MET A 1 42.05 -4.67 16.63
C MET A 1 41.08 -5.48 15.82
N ASN A 2 40.02 -5.97 16.48
CA ASN A 2 39.09 -6.94 15.91
C ASN A 2 37.93 -6.20 15.28
N ASP A 3 37.81 -6.34 13.97
CA ASP A 3 36.65 -5.99 13.16
C ASP A 3 35.60 -7.09 13.36
N THR A 4 34.64 -6.85 14.26
CA THR A 4 33.47 -7.72 14.44
C THR A 4 32.33 -7.18 13.60
N GLY A 5 31.95 -7.96 12.59
CA GLY A 5 30.92 -7.63 11.62
C GLY A 5 29.56 -7.34 12.21
N ASP A 6 29.06 -6.15 11.90
CA ASP A 6 27.64 -5.83 11.80
C ASP A 6 27.39 -5.50 10.33
N GLY A 7 26.70 -6.41 9.62
CA GLY A 7 26.47 -6.38 8.17
C GLY A 7 25.52 -5.29 7.66
N VAL A 8 25.60 -4.07 8.19
CA VAL A 8 24.96 -2.87 7.62
C VAL A 8 25.98 -1.75 7.63
N ARG A 9 26.51 -1.38 6.46
CA ARG A 9 27.39 -0.21 6.34
C ARG A 9 26.64 1.03 6.85
N PRO A 10 27.20 1.80 7.79
CA PRO A 10 26.63 3.09 8.17
C PRO A 10 26.70 4.02 6.95
N THR A 11 25.56 4.40 6.39
CA THR A 11 25.53 5.49 5.41
C THR A 11 25.65 6.80 6.18
N GLY A 12 26.89 7.29 6.30
CA GLY A 12 27.20 8.57 6.95
C GLY A 12 26.56 9.77 6.25
N GLU A 13 26.80 10.95 6.82
CA GLU A 13 26.22 12.28 6.51
C GLU A 13 26.34 12.75 5.03
N ARG A 14 26.94 11.96 4.14
CA ARG A 14 27.26 12.30 2.75
C ARG A 14 26.31 11.69 1.70
N ALA A 15 25.33 10.87 2.07
CA ALA A 15 24.41 10.27 1.09
C ALA A 15 23.45 11.27 0.39
N TYR A 16 23.45 12.55 0.78
CA TYR A 16 22.39 13.51 0.41
C TYR A 16 22.86 14.89 -0.06
N ARG A 17 24.13 15.10 -0.38
CA ARG A 17 24.62 16.44 -0.73
C ARG A 17 25.18 16.52 -2.15
N ASP A 18 24.30 16.60 -3.15
CA ASP A 18 24.46 17.50 -4.31
C ASP A 18 23.36 17.34 -5.38
N GLY A 19 22.71 18.46 -5.71
CA GLY A 19 22.25 18.79 -7.07
C GLY A 19 21.13 18.00 -7.77
N THR A 20 20.59 16.91 -7.24
CA THR A 20 19.91 15.89 -8.07
C THR A 20 18.36 15.77 -7.96
N GLY A 21 17.64 16.69 -7.29
CA GLY A 21 16.16 16.70 -7.28
C GLY A 21 15.44 16.18 -6.02
N THR A 22 16.14 16.06 -4.89
CA THR A 22 15.49 15.78 -3.59
C THR A 22 15.02 17.12 -3.02
N PHE A 23 13.74 17.23 -2.70
CA PHE A 23 13.18 18.48 -2.20
C PHE A 23 13.39 18.58 -0.68
N HIS A 24 14.40 19.34 -0.28
CA HIS A 24 14.55 19.77 1.11
C HIS A 24 13.76 21.06 1.29
N PRO A 25 12.74 21.08 2.17
CA PRO A 25 11.94 22.26 2.36
C PRO A 25 12.80 23.32 3.06
N PRO A 26 12.75 24.60 2.65
CA PRO A 26 13.47 25.68 3.33
C PRO A 26 12.99 25.84 4.77
N GLN A 27 11.74 25.47 5.06
CA GLN A 27 11.18 25.43 6.41
C GLN A 27 10.37 24.15 6.59
N ARG A 28 10.73 23.37 7.61
CA ARG A 28 9.92 22.24 8.07
C ARG A 28 8.73 22.79 8.86
N ARG A 29 7.52 22.35 8.52
CA ARG A 29 6.27 22.80 9.17
C ARG A 29 5.50 21.61 9.74
N VAL A 30 6.18 20.86 10.61
CA VAL A 30 5.58 19.75 11.36
C VAL A 30 5.48 20.15 12.83
N GLU A 31 4.29 20.03 13.38
CA GLU A 31 4.02 20.24 14.79
C GLU A 31 3.72 18.91 15.49
N ASP A 32 4.48 18.61 16.54
CA ASP A 32 4.29 17.40 17.32
C ASP A 32 3.16 17.59 18.35
N GLY A 33 2.04 16.90 18.14
CA GLY A 33 0.90 16.88 19.04
C GLY A 33 1.24 16.44 20.47
N ARG A 34 2.36 15.73 20.69
CA ARG A 34 2.84 15.39 22.04
C ARG A 34 3.34 16.59 22.83
N ARG A 35 3.59 17.72 22.19
CA ARG A 35 3.96 18.99 22.86
C ARG A 35 2.75 19.88 23.10
N GLN A 36 1.63 19.60 22.44
CA GLN A 36 0.40 20.39 22.57
C GLN A 36 -0.43 19.96 23.79
N ARG A 37 -0.30 20.69 24.90
CA ARG A 37 -1.07 20.50 26.15
C ARG A 37 -2.38 21.30 26.16
N VAL A 38 -2.39 22.48 25.56
CA VAL A 38 -3.52 23.42 25.59
C VAL A 38 -4.36 23.37 24.32
N GLY A 39 -5.61 23.81 24.43
CA GLY A 39 -6.50 23.95 23.29
C GLY A 39 -6.07 25.09 22.38
N ARG A 40 -6.18 24.93 21.05
CA ARG A 40 -6.00 26.01 20.09
C ARG A 40 -6.92 25.88 18.89
N THR A 41 -7.12 26.99 18.19
CA THR A 41 -7.89 27.06 16.95
C THR A 41 -6.99 27.59 15.83
N VAL A 42 -7.10 27.00 14.65
CA VAL A 42 -6.44 27.47 13.43
C VAL A 42 -7.47 27.60 12.32
N GLU A 43 -7.30 28.59 11.44
CA GLU A 43 -8.19 28.85 10.31
C GLU A 43 -7.41 28.66 9.01
N VAL A 44 -7.91 27.79 8.15
CA VAL A 44 -7.27 27.37 6.90
C VAL A 44 -8.33 27.18 5.81
N ASP A 45 -7.90 27.05 4.57
CA ASP A 45 -8.83 26.92 3.43
C ASP A 45 -9.21 25.45 3.18
N ALA A 46 -8.33 24.51 3.58
CA ALA A 46 -8.60 23.08 3.55
C ALA A 46 -7.91 22.31 4.71
N CYS A 47 -8.57 21.26 5.19
CA CYS A 47 -8.00 20.32 6.16
C CYS A 47 -7.96 18.90 5.58
N VAL A 48 -6.78 18.29 5.55
CA VAL A 48 -6.57 16.89 5.13
C VAL A 48 -6.40 16.02 6.38
N ILE A 49 -7.22 14.98 6.52
CA ILE A 49 -7.15 14.04 7.64
C ILE A 49 -6.49 12.74 7.17
N GLY A 50 -5.26 12.50 7.60
CA GLY A 50 -4.41 11.40 7.16
C GLY A 50 -3.40 11.85 6.11
N SER A 51 -2.12 11.57 6.35
CA SER A 51 -1.00 12.09 5.55
C SER A 51 -0.43 11.07 4.54
N GLY A 52 -1.16 9.98 4.29
CA GLY A 52 -0.74 8.87 3.42
C GLY A 52 -0.87 9.16 1.93
N ALA A 53 -0.89 8.09 1.12
CA ALA A 53 -0.94 8.15 -0.35
C ALA A 53 -2.09 9.01 -0.90
N GLY A 54 -3.24 9.03 -0.25
CA GLY A 54 -4.37 9.84 -0.72
C GLY A 54 -4.42 11.27 -0.18
N GLY A 55 -3.70 11.56 0.92
CA GLY A 55 -3.74 12.86 1.59
C GLY A 55 -2.57 13.77 1.23
N ALA A 56 -1.36 13.22 1.14
CA ALA A 56 -0.17 14.01 0.84
C ALA A 56 -0.20 14.66 -0.56
N PRO A 57 -0.67 14.00 -1.64
CA PRO A 57 -0.87 14.67 -2.93
C PRO A 57 -1.86 15.82 -2.85
N VAL A 58 -3.01 15.63 -2.19
CA VAL A 58 -4.00 16.71 -2.01
C VAL A 58 -3.38 17.88 -1.26
N ALA A 59 -2.71 17.62 -0.14
CA ALA A 59 -2.10 18.68 0.67
C ALA A 59 -1.06 19.48 -0.12
N LYS A 60 -0.20 18.80 -0.88
CA LYS A 60 0.83 19.41 -1.72
C LYS A 60 0.21 20.27 -2.80
N GLU A 61 -0.69 19.72 -3.61
CA GLU A 61 -1.25 20.45 -4.76
C GLU A 61 -2.09 21.65 -4.31
N LEU A 62 -2.92 21.50 -3.28
CA LEU A 62 -3.71 22.62 -2.74
C LEU A 62 -2.80 23.73 -2.20
N ALA A 63 -1.73 23.38 -1.47
CA ALA A 63 -0.80 24.37 -0.93
C ALA A 63 -0.02 25.10 -2.02
N GLU A 64 0.53 24.38 -3.01
CA GLU A 64 1.21 25.00 -4.16
C GLU A 64 0.25 25.85 -5.01
N GLY A 65 -1.04 25.51 -5.03
CA GLY A 65 -2.12 26.32 -5.62
C GLY A 65 -2.53 27.53 -4.77
N GLY A 66 -1.86 27.81 -3.66
CA GLY A 66 -2.05 29.01 -2.83
C GLY A 66 -3.04 28.86 -1.68
N MET A 67 -3.60 27.67 -1.44
CA MET A 67 -4.47 27.44 -0.28
C MET A 67 -3.66 27.28 1.01
N ARG A 68 -4.17 27.80 2.14
CA ARG A 68 -3.68 27.43 3.46
C ARG A 68 -4.20 26.04 3.80
N VAL A 69 -3.30 25.11 4.10
CA VAL A 69 -3.63 23.70 4.34
C VAL A 69 -3.15 23.24 5.71
N ALA A 70 -4.05 22.60 6.46
CA ALA A 70 -3.71 21.82 7.64
C ALA A 70 -3.76 20.32 7.30
N VAL A 71 -2.76 19.56 7.72
CA VAL A 71 -2.73 18.09 7.62
C VAL A 71 -2.75 17.50 9.03
N LEU A 72 -3.68 16.61 9.32
CA LEU A 72 -3.78 15.92 10.61
C LEU A 72 -3.32 14.47 10.44
N GLU A 73 -2.36 14.02 11.25
CA GLU A 73 -1.87 12.63 11.24
C GLU A 73 -1.85 12.08 12.66
N GLU A 74 -2.43 10.90 12.88
CA GLU A 74 -2.43 10.28 14.21
C GLU A 74 -1.10 9.61 14.55
N GLY A 75 -0.34 9.19 13.53
CA GLY A 75 1.01 8.65 13.68
C GLY A 75 2.08 9.72 13.91
N ASP A 76 3.26 9.24 14.26
CA ASP A 76 4.42 10.08 14.50
C ASP A 76 5.11 10.47 13.21
N TRP A 77 5.90 11.53 13.26
CA TRP A 77 6.85 11.86 12.21
C TRP A 77 8.22 11.25 12.51
N TRP A 78 8.91 10.82 11.46
CA TRP A 78 10.21 10.16 11.50
C TRP A 78 11.15 10.80 10.48
N GLU A 79 12.37 11.09 10.89
CA GLU A 79 13.49 11.39 9.99
C GLU A 79 14.07 10.11 9.41
N THR A 80 14.72 10.25 8.25
CA THR A 80 15.38 9.15 7.56
C THR A 80 16.44 8.47 8.42
N GLU A 81 17.21 9.27 9.17
CA GLU A 81 18.30 8.85 10.04
C GLU A 81 17.82 8.03 11.25
N GLN A 82 16.53 8.10 11.57
CA GLN A 82 15.94 7.34 12.68
C GLN A 82 15.53 5.91 12.26
N PHE A 83 15.43 5.63 10.96
CA PHE A 83 15.16 4.28 10.49
C PHE A 83 16.41 3.42 10.63
N ASN A 84 16.31 2.36 11.42
CA ASN A 84 17.45 1.47 11.71
C ASN A 84 17.29 0.05 11.15
N ALA A 85 16.23 -0.18 10.38
CA ALA A 85 15.93 -1.44 9.72
C ALA A 85 15.73 -2.66 10.64
N ARG A 86 15.67 -2.49 11.96
CA ARG A 86 15.45 -3.58 12.93
C ARG A 86 13.95 -3.79 13.13
N PRO A 87 13.38 -4.94 12.72
CA PRO A 87 11.93 -5.15 12.79
C PRO A 87 11.36 -5.00 14.20
N ARG A 88 12.05 -5.53 15.21
CA ARG A 88 11.70 -5.43 16.64
C ARG A 88 11.53 -3.98 17.14
N GLU A 89 12.28 -3.04 16.57
CA GLU A 89 12.25 -1.62 16.99
C GLU A 89 11.29 -0.82 16.12
N MET A 90 11.32 -1.04 14.79
CA MET A 90 10.55 -0.25 13.83
C MET A 90 9.09 -0.69 13.72
N MET A 91 8.76 -1.98 13.86
CA MET A 91 7.38 -2.45 13.69
C MET A 91 6.39 -1.84 14.70
N PRO A 92 6.67 -1.81 16.03
CA PRO A 92 5.77 -1.20 17.00
C PRO A 92 5.53 0.30 16.79
N GLN A 93 6.47 0.98 16.11
CA GLN A 93 6.46 2.41 15.88
C GLN A 93 5.72 2.77 14.59
N LEU A 94 6.09 2.12 13.48
CA LEU A 94 5.65 2.49 12.13
C LEU A 94 4.33 1.81 11.72
N TYR A 95 3.97 0.70 12.35
CA TYR A 95 2.76 -0.05 12.00
C TYR A 95 1.66 0.13 13.05
N ARG A 96 0.42 0.19 12.56
CA ARG A 96 -0.75 0.06 13.42
C ARG A 96 -0.75 -1.33 14.05
N ASP A 97 -1.06 -1.35 15.35
CA ASP A 97 -1.11 -2.57 16.15
C ASP A 97 0.14 -3.46 15.98
N ALA A 98 1.32 -2.81 15.85
CA ALA A 98 2.61 -3.45 15.59
C ALA A 98 2.64 -4.41 14.39
N GLY A 99 1.80 -4.16 13.38
CA GLY A 99 1.69 -4.98 12.17
C GLY A 99 0.71 -6.15 12.30
N GLN A 100 -0.05 -6.24 13.40
CA GLN A 100 -0.94 -7.35 13.72
C GLN A 100 -2.43 -7.01 13.53
N VAL A 101 -2.76 -6.18 12.54
CA VAL A 101 -4.15 -6.06 12.10
C VAL A 101 -4.49 -7.34 11.32
N VAL A 102 -5.46 -8.11 11.80
CA VAL A 102 -5.85 -9.41 11.22
C VAL A 102 -7.34 -9.42 10.91
N THR A 103 -7.72 -10.06 9.80
CA THR A 103 -9.13 -10.27 9.45
C THR A 103 -9.78 -11.31 10.37
N LEU A 104 -11.07 -11.13 10.62
CA LEU A 104 -11.96 -12.15 11.15
C LEU A 104 -12.67 -12.83 9.97
N GLY A 105 -12.35 -14.10 9.77
CA GLY A 105 -12.90 -14.93 8.71
C GLY A 105 -11.92 -16.05 8.36
N THR A 106 -12.18 -16.75 7.26
CA THR A 106 -11.42 -17.94 6.87
C THR A 106 -10.65 -17.73 5.56
N PRO A 107 -9.31 -17.91 5.53
CA PRO A 107 -8.42 -17.98 6.70
C PRO A 107 -8.27 -16.59 7.36
N PRO A 108 -7.71 -16.49 8.58
CA PRO A 108 -7.24 -15.21 9.10
C PRO A 108 -6.13 -14.64 8.21
N ILE A 109 -6.24 -13.36 7.81
CA ILE A 109 -5.31 -12.70 6.90
C ILE A 109 -4.71 -11.47 7.60
N VAL A 110 -3.38 -11.40 7.64
CA VAL A 110 -2.65 -10.25 8.19
C VAL A 110 -2.69 -9.08 7.20
N LEU A 111 -2.97 -7.88 7.70
CA LEU A 111 -3.07 -6.62 6.96
C LEU A 111 -2.11 -5.57 7.54
N PRO A 112 -0.84 -5.52 7.12
CA PRO A 112 0.08 -4.51 7.65
C PRO A 112 -0.32 -3.10 7.21
N LEU A 113 -0.62 -2.22 8.17
CA LEU A 113 -1.02 -0.82 7.92
C LEU A 113 -0.03 0.15 8.57
N GLY A 114 0.45 1.14 7.81
CA GLY A 114 1.32 2.18 8.36
C GLY A 114 0.57 3.15 9.28
N ARG A 115 1.25 3.63 10.32
CA ARG A 115 0.80 4.67 11.24
C ARG A 115 1.96 5.63 11.54
N ALA A 116 2.25 6.49 10.57
CA ALA A 116 3.27 7.52 10.63
C ALA A 116 2.90 8.66 9.67
N VAL A 117 3.59 9.79 9.75
CA VAL A 117 3.53 10.84 8.72
C VAL A 117 3.99 10.26 7.39
N GLY A 118 3.06 10.13 6.44
CA GLY A 118 3.22 9.41 5.18
C GLY A 118 2.45 8.07 5.09
N GLY A 119 1.81 7.62 6.18
CA GLY A 119 0.99 6.42 6.24
C GLY A 119 1.71 5.15 5.76
N THR A 120 0.98 4.24 5.11
CA THR A 120 1.53 2.98 4.57
C THR A 120 2.64 3.19 3.53
N THR A 121 2.77 4.36 2.91
CA THR A 121 3.87 4.62 1.96
C THR A 121 5.24 4.60 2.64
N VAL A 122 5.31 4.85 3.96
CA VAL A 122 6.54 4.75 4.75
C VAL A 122 7.05 3.31 4.82
N VAL A 123 6.14 2.33 4.85
CA VAL A 123 6.44 0.92 5.15
C VAL A 123 6.15 -0.05 4.00
N ASN A 124 5.72 0.42 2.83
CA ASN A 124 5.57 -0.43 1.66
C ASN A 124 6.92 -0.68 0.96
N SER A 125 6.93 -1.60 -0.01
CA SER A 125 8.12 -1.96 -0.79
C SER A 125 8.42 -1.03 -1.96
N GLY A 126 7.52 -0.07 -2.23
CA GLY A 126 7.69 0.93 -3.28
C GLY A 126 7.28 0.52 -4.69
N THR A 127 6.68 -0.65 -4.88
CA THR A 127 6.16 -1.12 -6.18
C THR A 127 5.13 -0.18 -6.77
N CYS A 128 5.23 0.10 -8.07
CA CYS A 128 4.41 1.04 -8.81
C CYS A 128 3.84 0.42 -10.08
N PHE A 129 2.51 0.39 -10.18
CA PHE A 129 1.77 0.07 -11.39
C PHE A 129 0.69 1.12 -11.64
N ARG A 130 0.41 1.44 -12.91
CA ARG A 130 -0.82 2.18 -13.26
C ARG A 130 -2.04 1.27 -13.08
N THR A 131 -3.21 1.88 -12.95
CA THR A 131 -4.47 1.13 -12.99
C THR A 131 -4.60 0.39 -14.33
N PRO A 132 -4.87 -0.93 -14.35
CA PRO A 132 -5.04 -1.66 -15.60
C PRO A 132 -6.22 -1.14 -16.42
N GLY A 133 -6.07 -1.07 -17.75
CA GLY A 133 -7.09 -0.53 -18.66
C GLY A 133 -8.47 -1.18 -18.50
N PRO A 134 -8.56 -2.53 -18.46
CA PRO A 134 -9.85 -3.19 -18.27
C PRO A 134 -10.51 -2.93 -16.91
N VAL A 135 -9.74 -2.58 -15.88
CA VAL A 135 -10.29 -2.13 -14.59
C VAL A 135 -10.89 -0.73 -14.72
N LEU A 136 -10.26 0.19 -15.46
CA LEU A 136 -10.84 1.50 -15.76
C LEU A 136 -12.13 1.37 -16.56
N GLU A 137 -12.17 0.48 -17.56
CA GLU A 137 -13.38 0.23 -18.35
C GLU A 137 -14.52 -0.36 -17.50
N LEU A 138 -14.20 -1.30 -16.59
CA LEU A 138 -15.14 -1.78 -15.58
C LEU A 138 -15.72 -0.61 -14.77
N TRP A 139 -14.89 0.37 -14.41
CA TRP A 139 -15.33 1.50 -13.60
C TRP A 139 -16.31 2.42 -14.31
N ARG A 140 -16.08 2.67 -15.59
CA ARG A 140 -17.00 3.43 -16.44
C ARG A 140 -18.34 2.72 -16.52
N ARG A 141 -18.32 1.44 -16.92
CA ARG A 141 -19.53 0.63 -17.14
C ARG A 141 -20.35 0.39 -15.87
N GLU A 142 -19.73 -0.02 -14.76
CA GLU A 142 -20.46 -0.49 -13.57
C GLU A 142 -20.74 0.60 -12.54
N PHE A 143 -19.92 1.64 -12.49
CA PHE A 143 -19.98 2.69 -11.47
C PHE A 143 -20.24 4.09 -12.04
N GLY A 144 -20.36 4.24 -13.36
CA GLY A 144 -20.62 5.52 -14.03
C GLY A 144 -19.44 6.49 -13.90
N LEU A 145 -18.22 5.98 -13.80
CA LEU A 145 -17.00 6.76 -13.59
C LEU A 145 -16.37 7.18 -14.92
N GLU A 146 -17.15 7.80 -15.80
CA GLU A 146 -16.76 8.16 -17.18
C GLU A 146 -15.49 9.01 -17.28
N ALA A 147 -15.25 9.87 -16.28
CA ALA A 147 -14.07 10.74 -16.20
C ALA A 147 -12.81 10.03 -15.69
N LEU A 148 -12.83 8.71 -15.50
CA LEU A 148 -11.70 7.89 -15.04
C LEU A 148 -11.15 6.97 -16.13
N GLY A 149 -11.31 7.33 -17.40
CA GLY A 149 -10.64 6.63 -18.49
C GLY A 149 -9.13 6.83 -18.47
N GLU A 150 -8.44 6.04 -19.30
CA GLU A 150 -6.99 6.07 -19.39
C GLU A 150 -6.46 7.45 -19.82
N ALA A 151 -7.07 8.05 -20.85
CA ALA A 151 -6.66 9.35 -21.37
C ALA A 151 -6.87 10.46 -20.34
N GLU A 152 -7.96 10.40 -19.58
CA GLU A 152 -8.29 11.38 -18.53
C GLU A 152 -7.35 11.28 -17.33
N LEU A 153 -6.90 10.07 -16.98
CA LEU A 153 -6.00 9.85 -15.85
C LEU A 153 -4.51 10.00 -16.19
N GLU A 154 -4.14 9.92 -17.46
CA GLU A 154 -2.75 9.98 -17.94
C GLU A 154 -1.95 11.18 -17.38
N PRO A 155 -2.45 12.44 -17.41
CA PRO A 155 -1.69 13.57 -16.90
C PRO A 155 -1.41 13.48 -15.40
N TYR A 156 -2.34 12.88 -14.65
CA TYR A 156 -2.20 12.70 -13.21
C TYR A 156 -1.24 11.57 -12.88
N PHE A 157 -1.26 10.46 -13.64
CA PHE A 157 -0.28 9.38 -13.51
C PHE A 157 1.15 9.89 -13.72
N ARG A 158 1.40 10.61 -14.82
CA ARG A 158 2.73 11.17 -15.12
C ARG A 158 3.24 12.09 -14.02
N ARG A 159 2.38 12.99 -13.54
CA ARG A 159 2.74 13.88 -12.44
C ARG A 159 3.14 13.11 -11.19
N VAL A 160 2.36 12.08 -10.85
CA VAL A 160 2.64 11.24 -9.68
C VAL A 160 3.96 10.50 -9.84
N GLU A 161 4.18 9.87 -10.99
CA GLU A 161 5.39 9.12 -11.32
C GLU A 161 6.64 9.98 -11.26
N ARG A 162 6.60 11.18 -11.85
CA ARG A 162 7.72 12.13 -11.80
C ARG A 162 8.03 12.56 -10.36
N ILE A 163 7.01 12.95 -9.58
CA ILE A 163 7.24 13.40 -8.19
C ILE A 163 7.83 12.26 -7.34
N LEU A 164 7.41 11.02 -7.60
CA LEU A 164 7.88 9.83 -6.91
C LEU A 164 9.22 9.27 -7.44
N ASN A 165 9.78 9.84 -8.52
CA ASN A 165 10.94 9.29 -9.23
C ASN A 165 10.72 7.80 -9.56
N VAL A 166 9.59 7.48 -10.17
CA VAL A 166 9.33 6.08 -10.54
C VAL A 166 10.30 5.66 -11.62
N SER A 167 11.02 4.56 -11.38
CA SER A 167 12.00 3.99 -12.29
C SER A 167 12.00 2.47 -12.20
N GLN A 168 12.37 1.80 -13.28
CA GLN A 168 12.48 0.34 -13.29
C GLN A 168 13.67 -0.12 -12.45
N VAL A 169 13.52 -1.24 -11.75
CA VAL A 169 14.62 -1.84 -11.00
C VAL A 169 15.73 -2.25 -11.96
N PRO A 170 16.97 -1.76 -11.78
CA PRO A 170 18.08 -2.20 -12.61
C PRO A 170 18.47 -3.64 -12.24
N PRO A 171 18.90 -4.47 -13.20
CA PRO A 171 19.28 -5.87 -12.95
C PRO A 171 20.28 -6.03 -11.79
N ALA A 172 21.25 -5.12 -11.68
CA ALA A 172 22.27 -5.14 -10.63
C ALA A 172 21.72 -4.99 -9.19
N LEU A 173 20.49 -4.48 -9.02
CA LEU A 173 19.84 -4.35 -7.72
C LEU A 173 18.70 -5.35 -7.51
N ALA A 174 18.39 -6.18 -8.50
CA ALA A 174 17.25 -7.09 -8.42
C ALA A 174 17.45 -8.20 -7.38
N GLY A 175 18.71 -8.59 -7.15
CA GLY A 175 19.07 -9.66 -6.22
C GLY A 175 18.82 -11.04 -6.81
N ARG A 176 19.52 -12.04 -6.26
CA ARG A 176 19.46 -13.43 -6.76
C ARG A 176 18.07 -14.05 -6.64
N ASN A 177 17.29 -13.61 -5.66
CA ASN A 177 15.91 -14.05 -5.48
C ASN A 177 15.04 -13.78 -6.73
N ALA A 178 15.23 -12.64 -7.40
CA ALA A 178 14.57 -12.36 -8.67
C ALA A 178 15.22 -13.12 -9.83
N GLU A 179 16.54 -13.26 -9.84
CA GLU A 179 17.26 -13.95 -10.91
C GLU A 179 16.84 -15.41 -11.06
N VAL A 180 16.64 -16.13 -9.95
CA VAL A 180 16.18 -17.53 -10.01
C VAL A 180 14.77 -17.65 -10.58
N VAL A 181 13.87 -16.73 -10.23
CA VAL A 181 12.50 -16.71 -10.76
C VAL A 181 12.48 -16.32 -12.22
N ARG A 182 13.24 -15.29 -12.62
CA ARG A 182 13.42 -14.91 -14.04
C ARG A 182 13.95 -16.09 -14.86
N ARG A 183 15.00 -16.78 -14.37
CA ARG A 183 15.57 -17.96 -15.01
C ARG A 183 14.54 -19.07 -15.22
N GLY A 184 13.70 -19.34 -14.21
CA GLY A 184 12.63 -20.32 -14.31
C GLY A 184 11.53 -19.91 -15.30
N ALA A 185 11.10 -18.65 -15.23
CA ALA A 185 10.08 -18.08 -16.11
C ALA A 185 10.51 -18.13 -17.59
N GLU A 186 11.75 -17.73 -17.89
CA GLU A 186 12.31 -17.74 -19.26
C GLU A 186 12.39 -19.15 -19.84
N ARG A 187 12.80 -20.15 -19.03
CA ARG A 187 12.83 -21.56 -19.46
C ARG A 187 11.46 -22.13 -19.78
N LEU A 188 10.42 -21.60 -19.13
CA LEU A 188 9.02 -21.97 -19.39
C LEU A 188 8.35 -21.09 -20.45
N GLY A 189 9.06 -20.09 -21.01
CA GLY A 189 8.50 -19.15 -21.98
C GLY A 189 7.43 -18.22 -21.40
N LEU A 190 7.50 -17.92 -20.10
CA LEU A 190 6.52 -17.07 -19.40
C LEU A 190 6.90 -15.58 -19.48
N SER A 191 5.90 -14.72 -19.55
CA SER A 191 6.07 -13.26 -19.49
C SER A 191 6.37 -12.79 -18.07
N GLY A 192 7.34 -11.87 -17.94
CA GLY A 192 7.73 -11.22 -16.70
C GLY A 192 8.82 -10.18 -16.92
N ASP A 193 8.93 -9.21 -16.02
CA ASP A 193 9.91 -8.12 -16.12
C ASP A 193 10.30 -7.58 -14.73
N TYR A 194 11.34 -6.74 -14.68
CA TYR A 194 11.70 -6.01 -13.47
C TYR A 194 10.64 -4.96 -13.12
N LEU A 195 10.36 -4.83 -11.82
CA LEU A 195 9.32 -3.96 -11.30
C LEU A 195 9.71 -2.48 -11.40
N TYR A 196 8.70 -1.62 -11.60
CA TYR A 196 8.85 -0.18 -11.42
C TYR A 196 8.66 0.20 -9.95
N ARG A 197 9.51 1.10 -9.44
CA ARG A 197 9.49 1.51 -8.03
C ARG A 197 9.68 3.01 -7.84
N ASN A 198 9.10 3.58 -6.79
CA ASN A 198 9.32 4.97 -6.38
C ASN A 198 10.66 5.12 -5.65
N VAL A 199 11.76 5.20 -6.40
CA VAL A 199 13.11 5.15 -5.84
C VAL A 199 14.05 6.16 -6.47
N ARG A 200 15.03 6.63 -5.69
CA ARG A 200 16.18 7.38 -6.19
C ARG A 200 17.43 7.03 -5.40
N GLY A 201 18.52 6.71 -6.08
CA GLY A 201 19.78 6.33 -5.43
C GLY A 201 19.66 5.07 -4.55
N CYS A 202 18.85 4.09 -4.97
CA CYS A 202 18.69 2.86 -4.20
C CYS A 202 19.99 2.04 -4.22
N VAL A 203 20.36 1.51 -3.06
CA VAL A 203 21.55 0.65 -2.88
C VAL A 203 21.18 -0.78 -2.50
N GLY A 204 19.92 -1.19 -2.70
CA GLY A 204 19.49 -2.58 -2.51
C GLY A 204 19.47 -3.06 -1.06
N THR A 205 19.12 -2.21 -0.09
CA THR A 205 19.20 -2.56 1.35
C THR A 205 18.23 -3.63 1.84
N GLY A 206 17.25 -4.08 1.04
CA GLY A 206 16.32 -5.15 1.44
C GLY A 206 15.28 -4.83 2.54
N VAL A 207 15.28 -3.62 3.12
CA VAL A 207 14.58 -3.33 4.41
C VAL A 207 13.45 -2.31 4.29
N CYS A 208 12.87 -2.17 3.10
CA CYS A 208 11.85 -1.14 2.80
C CYS A 208 10.65 -1.16 3.75
N ALA A 209 10.30 -2.34 4.28
CA ALA A 209 9.21 -2.53 5.22
C ALA A 209 9.43 -1.88 6.59
N TYR A 210 10.63 -1.42 6.90
CA TYR A 210 11.01 -0.90 8.23
C TYR A 210 11.47 0.56 8.19
N GLY A 211 11.07 1.29 7.13
CA GLY A 211 11.61 2.61 6.82
C GLY A 211 12.95 2.49 6.09
N CYS A 212 13.13 3.30 5.05
CA CYS A 212 14.36 3.25 4.24
C CYS A 212 15.46 4.09 4.93
N PRO A 213 16.54 3.49 5.45
CA PRO A 213 17.57 4.22 6.20
C PRO A 213 18.39 5.17 5.30
N THR A 214 18.35 4.96 3.99
CA THR A 214 19.06 5.78 3.00
C THR A 214 18.14 6.76 2.27
N GLY A 215 16.86 6.87 2.67
CA GLY A 215 15.91 7.77 2.03
C GLY A 215 15.65 7.49 0.55
N ALA A 216 16.16 6.36 0.02
CA ALA A 216 16.09 6.05 -1.39
C ALA A 216 14.66 5.74 -1.83
N LYS A 217 13.87 5.04 -1.00
CA LYS A 217 12.45 4.81 -1.24
C LYS A 217 11.68 6.13 -1.07
N GLN A 218 11.23 6.70 -2.17
CA GLN A 218 10.59 8.01 -2.30
C GLN A 218 9.14 8.00 -1.76
N HIS A 219 8.97 7.69 -0.48
CA HIS A 219 7.66 7.76 0.19
C HIS A 219 7.16 9.20 0.29
N VAL A 220 5.86 9.40 0.54
CA VAL A 220 5.24 10.74 0.46
C VAL A 220 5.73 11.72 1.54
N GLY A 221 6.35 11.21 2.60
CA GLY A 221 6.96 12.00 3.67
C GLY A 221 8.26 12.71 3.29
N ILE A 222 8.91 12.30 2.19
CA ILE A 222 10.11 12.95 1.65
C ILE A 222 9.91 13.54 0.25
N THR A 223 8.78 13.25 -0.41
CA THR A 223 8.44 13.78 -1.74
C THR A 223 7.34 14.85 -1.68
N TYR A 224 6.15 14.51 -1.21
CA TYR A 224 4.97 15.38 -1.26
C TYR A 224 4.86 16.32 -0.06
N LEU A 225 4.93 15.80 1.17
CA LEU A 225 4.74 16.61 2.36
C LEU A 225 5.78 17.72 2.51
N PRO A 226 7.07 17.51 2.22
CA PRO A 226 8.05 18.59 2.19
C PRO A 226 7.67 19.74 1.24
N ARG A 227 7.19 19.42 0.04
CA ARG A 227 6.71 20.42 -0.93
C ARG A 227 5.50 21.18 -0.40
N ALA A 228 4.55 20.48 0.22
CA ALA A 228 3.42 21.10 0.89
C ALA A 228 3.88 22.09 1.98
N TRP A 229 4.86 21.71 2.81
CA TRP A 229 5.40 22.58 3.87
C TRP A 229 6.09 23.82 3.31
N ALA A 230 6.84 23.68 2.21
CA ALA A 230 7.47 24.81 1.55
C ALA A 230 6.45 25.79 0.94
N ALA A 231 5.31 25.27 0.48
CA ALA A 231 4.16 26.07 0.07
C ALA A 231 3.31 26.59 1.25
N GLY A 232 3.72 26.32 2.49
CA GLY A 232 3.11 26.90 3.70
C GLY A 232 2.12 26.00 4.44
N ALA A 233 1.85 24.78 3.96
CA ALA A 233 1.03 23.82 4.69
C ALA A 233 1.66 23.43 6.05
N VAL A 234 0.83 23.11 7.03
CA VAL A 234 1.28 22.65 8.36
C VAL A 234 0.76 21.24 8.62
N THR A 235 1.66 20.33 8.99
CA THR A 235 1.29 18.97 9.43
C THR A 235 1.32 18.86 10.94
N TYR A 236 0.19 18.49 11.54
CA TYR A 236 0.06 18.17 12.95
C TYR A 236 0.19 16.65 13.13
N ALA A 237 1.40 16.20 13.48
CA ALA A 237 1.69 14.80 13.79
C ALA A 237 1.19 14.44 15.19
N SER A 238 1.09 13.14 15.51
CA SER A 238 0.60 12.67 16.81
C SER A 238 -0.76 13.28 17.18
N THR A 239 -1.61 13.59 16.19
CA THR A 239 -2.83 14.38 16.34
C THR A 239 -4.00 13.73 15.60
N ARG A 240 -4.94 13.18 16.37
CA ARG A 240 -6.03 12.36 15.85
C ARG A 240 -7.29 13.19 15.64
N ALA A 241 -7.85 13.21 14.43
CA ALA A 241 -9.18 13.75 14.21
C ALA A 241 -10.26 12.96 14.98
N GLU A 242 -11.16 13.68 15.66
CA GLU A 242 -12.22 13.08 16.48
C GLU A 242 -13.61 13.32 15.89
N ARG A 243 -13.89 14.54 15.39
CA ARG A 243 -15.22 14.95 14.97
C ARG A 243 -15.17 16.00 13.86
N LEU A 244 -16.17 16.00 12.97
CA LEU A 244 -16.41 17.10 12.03
C LEU A 244 -17.25 18.19 12.71
N ASP A 245 -16.93 19.46 12.43
CA ASP A 245 -17.79 20.58 12.75
C ASP A 245 -18.75 20.83 11.58
N MET A 246 -20.06 20.76 11.82
CA MET A 246 -21.11 20.72 10.80
C MET A 246 -22.14 21.83 11.02
N ALA A 247 -22.60 22.46 9.93
CA ALA A 247 -23.83 23.25 9.90
C ALA A 247 -24.79 22.64 8.87
N GLY A 248 -25.81 21.91 9.34
CA GLY A 248 -26.66 21.11 8.47
C GLY A 248 -25.83 20.09 7.69
N ASN A 249 -25.91 20.16 6.36
CA ASN A 249 -25.15 19.30 5.46
C ASN A 249 -23.80 19.88 5.00
N GLN A 250 -23.30 20.94 5.64
CA GLN A 250 -22.04 21.59 5.27
C GLN A 250 -20.98 21.44 6.36
N VAL A 251 -19.78 21.03 5.97
CA VAL A 251 -18.61 21.02 6.86
C VAL A 251 -18.10 22.44 7.10
N ARG A 252 -17.72 22.73 8.34
CA ARG A 252 -17.07 24.00 8.78
C ARG A 252 -15.69 23.79 9.38
N GLY A 253 -15.29 22.55 9.62
CA GLY A 253 -14.01 22.25 10.20
C GLY A 253 -13.89 20.86 10.80
N VAL A 254 -12.82 20.67 11.56
CA VAL A 254 -12.45 19.43 12.23
C VAL A 254 -12.02 19.73 13.66
N ILE A 255 -12.46 18.88 14.58
CA ILE A 255 -11.97 18.85 15.96
C ILE A 255 -11.06 17.63 16.10
N ALA A 256 -9.82 17.87 16.50
CA ALA A 256 -8.79 16.87 16.68
C ALA A 256 -8.21 16.91 18.10
N ARG A 257 -7.62 15.79 18.50
CA ARG A 257 -6.97 15.59 19.78
C ARG A 257 -5.50 15.28 19.59
N ALA A 258 -4.67 16.15 20.10
CA ALA A 258 -3.23 15.94 20.14
C ALA A 258 -2.89 14.88 21.21
N ALA A 259 -1.84 14.09 20.98
CA ALA A 259 -1.37 13.06 21.92
C ALA A 259 -1.00 13.65 23.30
N GLY A 260 -0.60 14.92 23.34
CA GLY A 260 -0.37 15.69 24.56
C GLY A 260 -1.62 16.08 25.35
N GLY A 261 -2.83 15.74 24.89
CA GLY A 261 -4.10 16.03 25.55
C GLY A 261 -4.80 17.31 25.06
N GLY A 262 -4.08 18.21 24.38
CA GLY A 262 -4.63 19.43 23.82
C GLY A 262 -5.66 19.18 22.71
N THR A 263 -6.68 20.04 22.64
CA THR A 263 -7.67 20.02 21.54
C THR A 263 -7.25 20.97 20.44
N LEU A 264 -7.19 20.51 19.20
CA LEU A 264 -6.96 21.34 18.02
C LEU A 264 -8.27 21.50 17.25
N ARG A 265 -8.73 22.74 17.07
CA ARG A 265 -9.88 23.06 16.20
C ARG A 265 -9.36 23.64 14.89
N VAL A 266 -9.65 22.99 13.78
CA VAL A 266 -9.30 23.46 12.44
C VAL A 266 -10.57 23.96 11.77
N ARG A 267 -10.74 25.27 11.62
CA ARG A 267 -11.86 25.85 10.87
C ARG A 267 -11.49 25.92 9.40
N CYS A 268 -12.33 25.33 8.55
CA CYS A 268 -12.11 25.31 7.12
C CYS A 268 -13.40 24.95 6.36
N PRO A 269 -13.59 25.47 5.14
CA PRO A 269 -14.74 25.15 4.30
C PRO A 269 -14.61 23.79 3.58
N ARG A 270 -13.42 23.17 3.56
CA ARG A 270 -13.12 21.93 2.84
C ARG A 270 -12.39 20.95 3.74
N VAL A 271 -12.92 19.73 3.87
CA VAL A 271 -12.28 18.63 4.59
C VAL A 271 -12.12 17.43 3.67
N ILE A 272 -10.91 16.89 3.62
CA ILE A 272 -10.55 15.72 2.82
C ILE A 272 -10.17 14.59 3.77
N LEU A 273 -10.92 13.49 3.72
CA LEU A 273 -10.67 12.29 4.51
C LEU A 273 -9.73 11.35 3.75
N SER A 274 -8.58 11.08 4.33
CA SER A 274 -7.52 10.21 3.82
C SER A 274 -7.02 9.25 4.91
N CYS A 275 -7.92 8.80 5.79
CA CYS A 275 -7.59 7.94 6.93
C CYS A 275 -7.29 6.48 6.54
N GLY A 276 -7.38 6.15 5.24
CA GLY A 276 -7.19 4.81 4.70
C GLY A 276 -8.47 3.96 4.75
N THR A 277 -8.49 2.93 3.93
CA THR A 277 -9.65 2.05 3.68
C THR A 277 -10.32 1.52 4.95
N ILE A 278 -9.54 1.24 5.99
CA ILE A 278 -10.10 0.70 7.23
C ILE A 278 -10.73 1.79 8.11
N HIS A 279 -10.11 2.98 8.20
CA HIS A 279 -10.50 3.97 9.21
C HIS A 279 -11.39 5.09 8.67
N THR A 280 -11.31 5.44 7.38
CA THR A 280 -12.21 6.40 6.73
C THR A 280 -13.70 6.06 6.92
N PRO A 281 -14.18 4.84 6.61
CA PRO A 281 -15.60 4.53 6.77
C PRO A 281 -16.04 4.50 8.24
N LEU A 282 -15.12 4.18 9.17
CA LEU A 282 -15.39 4.21 10.61
C LEU A 282 -15.44 5.64 11.15
N PHE A 283 -14.68 6.56 10.57
CA PHE A 283 -14.76 7.97 10.89
C PHE A 283 -16.08 8.56 10.42
N LEU A 284 -16.44 8.37 9.14
CA LEU A 284 -17.71 8.82 8.55
C LEU A 284 -18.93 8.32 9.33
N ARG A 285 -18.98 7.01 9.63
CA ARG A 285 -20.10 6.39 10.36
C ARG A 285 -20.29 7.01 11.74
N ARG A 286 -19.21 7.37 12.44
CA ARG A 286 -19.28 8.02 13.76
C ARG A 286 -19.88 9.42 13.71
N GLN A 287 -19.81 10.09 12.56
CA GLN A 287 -20.44 11.39 12.33
C GLN A 287 -21.90 11.25 11.85
N GLY A 288 -22.40 10.03 11.63
CA GLY A 288 -23.70 9.81 11.01
C GLY A 288 -23.74 10.13 9.51
N ILE A 289 -22.59 10.12 8.83
CA ILE A 289 -22.44 10.53 7.42
C ILE A 289 -22.11 9.34 6.53
N GLY A 290 -22.57 9.38 5.27
CA GLY A 290 -22.18 8.44 4.21
C GLY A 290 -22.94 7.11 4.21
N GLY A 291 -23.91 6.93 5.11
CA GLY A 291 -24.66 5.68 5.28
C GLY A 291 -25.87 5.49 4.35
N ALA A 292 -26.28 6.53 3.59
CA ALA A 292 -27.56 6.54 2.86
C ALA A 292 -27.71 5.40 1.84
N SER A 293 -26.63 5.05 1.12
CA SER A 293 -26.61 3.94 0.15
C SER A 293 -26.51 2.54 0.77
N GLY A 294 -26.29 2.45 2.08
CA GLY A 294 -25.95 1.19 2.76
C GLY A 294 -24.58 0.61 2.42
N GLN A 295 -23.78 1.30 1.57
CA GLN A 295 -22.49 0.79 1.07
C GLN A 295 -21.29 1.15 1.96
N LEU A 296 -21.46 2.09 2.90
CA LEU A 296 -20.38 2.49 3.80
C LEU A 296 -19.81 1.30 4.58
N ALA A 297 -18.49 1.13 4.48
CA ALA A 297 -17.69 0.07 5.07
C ALA A 297 -17.94 -1.35 4.52
N ARG A 298 -18.63 -1.48 3.40
CA ARG A 298 -18.79 -2.75 2.65
C ARG A 298 -17.82 -2.78 1.46
N ASN A 299 -17.91 -3.81 0.62
CA ASN A 299 -17.16 -3.92 -0.63
C ASN A 299 -15.63 -3.92 -0.43
N LEU A 300 -15.15 -4.33 0.75
CA LEU A 300 -13.72 -4.37 1.02
C LEU A 300 -13.08 -5.46 0.15
N SER A 301 -12.24 -5.06 -0.79
CA SER A 301 -11.21 -5.94 -1.35
C SER A 301 -9.91 -5.73 -0.58
N ILE A 302 -9.05 -6.74 -0.51
CA ILE A 302 -7.75 -6.64 0.20
C ILE A 302 -6.55 -7.05 -0.65
N HIS A 303 -6.79 -7.63 -1.84
CA HIS A 303 -5.75 -8.17 -2.72
C HIS A 303 -4.83 -9.14 -1.94
N PRO A 304 -5.38 -10.31 -1.52
CA PRO A 304 -4.63 -11.27 -0.74
C PRO A 304 -3.46 -11.86 -1.53
N ALA A 305 -2.44 -12.27 -0.79
CA ALA A 305 -1.20 -12.82 -1.28
C ALA A 305 -0.71 -13.97 -0.39
N THR A 306 0.09 -14.84 -0.97
CA THR A 306 0.84 -15.88 -0.26
C THR A 306 2.26 -15.97 -0.80
N GLY A 307 3.13 -16.74 -0.16
CA GLY A 307 4.54 -16.90 -0.55
C GLY A 307 4.96 -18.37 -0.65
N VAL A 308 5.54 -18.76 -1.79
CA VAL A 308 6.14 -20.09 -1.97
C VAL A 308 7.65 -19.95 -1.82
N ARG A 309 8.25 -20.87 -1.05
CA ARG A 309 9.70 -20.92 -0.84
C ARG A 309 10.31 -22.09 -1.59
N ALA A 310 11.53 -21.91 -2.07
CA ALA A 310 12.28 -22.94 -2.76
C ALA A 310 13.73 -22.99 -2.28
N GLY A 311 14.25 -24.20 -2.09
CA GLY A 311 15.64 -24.43 -1.69
C GLY A 311 16.53 -24.75 -2.89
N PHE A 312 17.71 -24.15 -2.92
CA PHE A 312 18.71 -24.31 -3.98
C PHE A 312 20.08 -24.75 -3.44
N ASP A 313 20.95 -25.19 -4.35
CA ASP A 313 22.37 -25.49 -4.10
C ASP A 313 23.18 -24.21 -3.96
N GLU A 314 22.80 -23.22 -4.78
CA GLU A 314 23.44 -21.93 -4.82
C GLU A 314 22.98 -21.04 -3.67
N ARG A 315 23.86 -20.13 -3.26
CA ARG A 315 23.51 -19.07 -2.32
C ARG A 315 22.57 -18.08 -3.02
N ILE A 316 21.43 -17.84 -2.39
CA ILE A 316 20.42 -16.87 -2.81
C ILE A 316 20.54 -15.58 -1.99
N ASP A 317 20.72 -15.72 -0.65
CA ASP A 317 20.76 -14.59 0.28
C ASP A 317 19.62 -13.57 0.00
N GLN A 318 18.36 -14.03 0.03
CA GLN A 318 17.19 -13.27 -0.48
C GLN A 318 16.99 -11.85 0.10
N TRP A 319 17.68 -11.50 1.18
CA TRP A 319 17.69 -10.16 1.77
C TRP A 319 18.62 -9.17 1.05
N ASP A 320 19.49 -9.64 0.15
CA ASP A 320 20.40 -8.81 -0.63
C ASP A 320 19.72 -8.34 -1.93
N GLY A 321 19.59 -7.03 -2.08
CA GLY A 321 18.90 -6.39 -3.20
C GLY A 321 17.51 -5.89 -2.86
N VAL A 322 16.72 -5.67 -3.91
CA VAL A 322 15.39 -5.08 -3.80
C VAL A 322 14.34 -6.15 -3.42
N PRO A 323 13.57 -5.96 -2.34
CA PRO A 323 12.57 -6.93 -1.85
C PRO A 323 11.54 -7.41 -2.88
N GLN A 324 11.05 -6.47 -3.70
CA GLN A 324 10.11 -6.72 -4.78
C GLN A 324 10.72 -6.15 -6.05
N SER A 325 11.51 -6.96 -6.75
CA SER A 325 12.30 -6.51 -7.90
C SER A 325 11.83 -7.03 -9.25
N TYR A 326 11.06 -8.12 -9.29
CA TYR A 326 10.62 -8.79 -10.51
C TYR A 326 9.16 -9.27 -10.37
N TYR A 327 8.45 -9.36 -11.49
CA TYR A 327 7.09 -9.93 -11.56
C TYR A 327 6.96 -10.89 -12.73
N VAL A 328 6.00 -11.81 -12.63
CA VAL A 328 5.58 -12.72 -13.72
C VAL A 328 4.06 -12.57 -13.87
N ASP A 329 3.61 -12.19 -15.06
CA ASP A 329 2.23 -11.82 -15.37
C ASP A 329 1.53 -12.81 -16.30
N ALA A 330 2.10 -14.00 -16.50
CA ALA A 330 1.56 -15.04 -17.36
C ALA A 330 0.12 -15.50 -17.02
N LEU A 331 -0.38 -15.24 -15.81
CA LEU A 331 -1.75 -15.54 -15.37
C LEU A 331 -2.55 -14.28 -15.02
N ALA A 332 -2.13 -13.11 -15.50
CA ALA A 332 -2.78 -11.83 -15.21
C ALA A 332 -4.27 -11.81 -15.63
N ASP A 333 -4.61 -12.48 -16.73
CA ASP A 333 -5.99 -12.69 -17.20
C ASP A 333 -6.89 -13.49 -16.27
N GLU A 334 -6.28 -14.36 -15.46
CA GLU A 334 -6.98 -15.13 -14.43
C GLU A 334 -7.07 -14.33 -13.11
N GLY A 335 -6.50 -13.12 -13.08
CA GLY A 335 -6.35 -12.27 -11.90
C GLY A 335 -5.27 -12.74 -10.95
N ILE A 336 -4.22 -13.40 -11.46
CA ILE A 336 -3.09 -13.89 -10.67
C ILE A 336 -1.82 -13.16 -11.13
N MET A 337 -1.10 -12.58 -10.18
CA MET A 337 0.20 -11.97 -10.42
C MET A 337 1.23 -12.61 -9.49
N LEU A 338 2.40 -12.95 -10.03
CA LEU A 338 3.52 -13.36 -9.19
C LEU A 338 4.46 -12.17 -9.01
N GLU A 339 4.83 -11.85 -7.77
CA GLU A 339 5.73 -10.72 -7.48
C GLU A 339 6.83 -11.13 -6.49
N GLY A 340 7.97 -10.44 -6.58
CA GLY A 340 9.05 -10.57 -5.60
C GLY A 340 8.54 -10.47 -4.17
N ALA A 341 8.99 -11.38 -3.32
CA ALA A 341 8.68 -11.40 -1.90
C ALA A 341 9.93 -11.79 -1.10
N ALA A 342 10.83 -10.82 -0.94
CA ALA A 342 12.07 -10.95 -0.19
C ALA A 342 12.10 -10.00 1.01
N GLY A 343 12.88 -10.34 2.04
CA GLY A 343 13.05 -9.51 3.23
C GLY A 343 14.22 -9.99 4.08
N PRO A 344 14.57 -9.26 5.15
CA PRO A 344 15.64 -9.65 6.06
C PRO A 344 15.35 -11.02 6.71
N PRO A 345 16.37 -11.72 7.23
CA PRO A 345 16.21 -13.01 7.87
C PRO A 345 15.10 -13.06 8.95
N ASP A 346 14.90 -11.99 9.72
CA ASP A 346 13.83 -11.89 10.71
C ASP A 346 12.42 -11.97 10.08
N TYR A 347 12.23 -11.39 8.90
CA TYR A 347 10.99 -11.47 8.14
C TYR A 347 10.73 -12.89 7.65
N LEU A 348 11.78 -13.57 7.15
CA LEU A 348 11.71 -14.97 6.76
C LEU A 348 11.36 -15.86 7.97
N ALA A 349 11.99 -15.61 9.13
CA ALA A 349 11.72 -16.35 10.36
C ALA A 349 10.26 -16.22 10.80
N MET A 350 9.69 -15.02 10.73
CA MET A 350 8.30 -14.75 11.11
C MET A 350 7.28 -15.36 10.14
N SER A 351 7.61 -15.46 8.85
CA SER A 351 6.71 -15.97 7.80
C SER A 351 6.84 -17.47 7.53
N THR A 352 7.76 -18.16 8.22
CA THR A 352 7.97 -19.61 8.11
C THR A 352 6.90 -20.36 8.91
N PRO A 353 6.18 -21.33 8.32
CA PRO A 353 5.06 -22.04 8.97
C PRO A 353 5.52 -23.12 9.96
N HIS A 354 6.81 -23.45 9.99
CA HIS A 354 7.40 -24.42 10.91
C HIS A 354 7.61 -23.82 12.31
N THR A 355 7.71 -24.69 13.33
CA THR A 355 8.08 -24.30 14.70
C THR A 355 9.19 -25.20 15.24
N GLY A 356 9.86 -24.78 16.31
CA GLY A 356 10.85 -25.62 17.01
C GLY A 356 12.04 -26.06 16.12
N PRO A 357 12.44 -27.35 16.15
CA PRO A 357 13.57 -27.86 15.36
C PRO A 357 13.44 -27.63 13.85
N GLU A 358 12.27 -27.86 13.26
CA GLU A 358 12.04 -27.68 11.81
C GLU A 358 12.21 -26.22 11.38
N HIS A 359 11.73 -25.29 12.23
CA HIS A 359 11.97 -23.86 12.02
C HIS A 359 13.45 -23.54 12.06
N ARG A 360 14.17 -24.03 13.09
CA ARG A 360 15.61 -23.86 13.22
C ARG A 360 16.35 -24.38 12.00
N GLU A 361 16.03 -25.57 11.51
CA GLU A 361 16.65 -26.18 10.33
C GLU A 361 16.37 -25.40 9.05
N THR A 362 15.14 -24.87 8.90
CA THR A 362 14.80 -23.97 7.80
C THR A 362 15.67 -22.70 7.86
N MET A 363 15.79 -22.09 9.04
CA MET A 363 16.54 -20.86 9.22
C MET A 363 18.07 -21.04 9.08
N LEU A 364 18.61 -22.20 9.44
CA LEU A 364 20.01 -22.54 9.19
C LEU A 364 20.35 -22.59 7.69
N ARG A 365 19.35 -22.85 6.84
CA ARG A 365 19.48 -22.90 5.38
C ARG A 365 18.98 -21.63 4.70
N ALA A 366 18.62 -20.58 5.45
CA ALA A 366 18.02 -19.36 4.91
C ALA A 366 18.81 -18.71 3.74
N ARG A 367 20.15 -18.89 3.72
CA ARG A 367 21.03 -18.37 2.66
C ARG A 367 20.82 -19.02 1.29
N THR A 368 20.19 -20.18 1.23
CA THR A 368 19.93 -20.90 -0.03
C THR A 368 18.43 -21.01 -0.34
N LEU A 369 17.60 -20.27 0.40
CA LEU A 369 16.16 -20.20 0.18
C LEU A 369 15.80 -18.97 -0.65
N ALA A 370 15.02 -19.19 -1.71
CA ALA A 370 14.28 -18.16 -2.42
C ALA A 370 12.83 -18.09 -1.92
N SER A 371 12.20 -16.93 -2.09
CA SER A 371 10.80 -16.68 -1.76
C SER A 371 10.17 -15.76 -2.80
N PHE A 372 8.98 -16.11 -3.26
CA PHE A 372 8.26 -15.33 -4.26
C PHE A 372 6.76 -15.41 -3.99
N GLY A 373 6.07 -14.31 -4.26
CA GLY A 373 4.68 -14.12 -3.92
C GLY A 373 3.75 -14.59 -5.03
N VAL A 374 2.58 -15.08 -4.62
CA VAL A 374 1.40 -15.26 -5.47
C VAL A 374 0.34 -14.30 -4.95
N MET A 375 -0.13 -13.38 -5.78
CA MET A 375 -1.19 -12.43 -5.44
C MET A 375 -2.43 -12.69 -6.29
N VAL A 376 -3.61 -12.55 -5.67
CA VAL A 376 -4.89 -12.79 -6.32
C VAL A 376 -5.74 -11.51 -6.30
N SER A 377 -6.16 -11.06 -7.48
CA SER A 377 -7.21 -10.06 -7.65
C SER A 377 -8.54 -10.62 -7.16
N ASP A 378 -8.86 -10.35 -5.91
CA ASP A 378 -9.96 -10.97 -5.17
C ASP A 378 -11.36 -10.67 -5.72
N SER A 379 -12.17 -11.73 -5.89
CA SER A 379 -13.63 -11.64 -6.02
C SER A 379 -14.33 -11.56 -4.67
N SER A 380 -13.69 -12.08 -3.61
CA SER A 380 -14.17 -12.01 -2.24
C SER A 380 -14.45 -10.56 -1.80
N ARG A 381 -15.44 -10.36 -0.93
CA ARG A 381 -15.79 -9.04 -0.40
C ARG A 381 -15.95 -9.06 1.11
N GLY A 382 -15.13 -8.25 1.76
CA GLY A 382 -15.19 -8.03 3.19
C GLY A 382 -16.02 -6.80 3.59
N ARG A 383 -15.96 -6.51 4.88
CA ARG A 383 -16.49 -5.28 5.47
C ARG A 383 -15.69 -4.86 6.70
N VAL A 384 -15.75 -3.59 7.03
CA VAL A 384 -15.16 -3.05 8.25
C VAL A 384 -16.26 -2.70 9.26
N VAL A 385 -16.11 -3.20 10.48
CA VAL A 385 -17.00 -2.90 11.59
C VAL A 385 -16.22 -2.30 12.76
N ARG A 386 -16.92 -1.53 13.60
CA ARG A 386 -16.32 -1.01 14.83
C ARG A 386 -16.05 -2.20 15.77
N ALA A 387 -14.87 -2.22 16.40
CA ALA A 387 -14.57 -3.15 17.48
C ALA A 387 -15.14 -2.62 18.81
N PRO A 388 -16.13 -3.28 19.44
CA PRO A 388 -16.51 -2.96 20.81
C PRO A 388 -15.30 -3.15 21.75
N GLY A 389 -15.15 -2.30 22.76
CA GLY A 389 -14.08 -2.43 23.77
C GLY A 389 -12.68 -1.93 23.37
N ARG A 390 -12.31 -1.86 22.08
CA ARG A 390 -10.98 -1.36 21.63
C ARG A 390 -10.90 0.17 21.46
N GLY A 391 -11.61 0.93 22.30
CA GLY A 391 -11.60 2.39 22.30
C GLY A 391 -12.14 3.05 21.01
N ARG A 392 -11.83 4.33 20.80
CA ARG A 392 -12.29 5.12 19.62
C ARG A 392 -11.60 4.74 18.31
N GLY A 393 -10.52 3.96 18.34
CA GLY A 393 -9.74 3.55 17.16
C GLY A 393 -10.02 2.12 16.66
N GLY A 394 -10.66 1.29 17.48
CA GLY A 394 -10.82 -0.14 17.22
C GLY A 394 -11.61 -0.47 15.94
N ALA A 395 -10.95 -1.13 14.99
CA ALA A 395 -11.54 -1.70 13.79
C ALA A 395 -11.53 -3.23 13.89
N LEU A 396 -12.60 -3.87 13.42
CA LEU A 396 -12.60 -5.28 13.06
C LEU A 396 -12.82 -5.37 11.55
N VAL A 397 -11.94 -6.11 10.89
CA VAL A 397 -12.03 -6.37 9.45
C VAL A 397 -12.64 -7.76 9.30
N ARG A 398 -13.79 -7.88 8.65
CA ARG A 398 -14.38 -9.18 8.31
C ARG A 398 -14.10 -9.50 6.86
N TYR A 399 -13.57 -10.69 6.59
CA TYR A 399 -13.22 -11.11 5.24
C TYR A 399 -13.11 -12.63 5.20
N ASP A 400 -13.90 -13.26 4.35
CA ASP A 400 -13.86 -14.69 4.08
C ASP A 400 -13.43 -14.88 2.62
N LEU A 401 -12.45 -15.76 2.41
CA LEU A 401 -11.97 -16.10 1.08
C LEU A 401 -12.95 -17.07 0.42
N ASP A 402 -13.42 -16.74 -0.77
CA ASP A 402 -14.31 -17.59 -1.55
C ASP A 402 -13.57 -18.75 -2.25
N ASP A 403 -14.35 -19.70 -2.79
CA ASP A 403 -13.80 -20.88 -3.46
C ASP A 403 -13.08 -20.54 -4.78
N ALA A 404 -13.48 -19.46 -5.45
CA ALA A 404 -12.87 -19.04 -6.71
C ALA A 404 -11.47 -18.45 -6.47
N ASP A 405 -11.32 -17.58 -5.48
CA ASP A 405 -10.04 -17.04 -5.04
C ASP A 405 -9.15 -18.15 -4.46
N THR A 406 -9.73 -19.11 -3.73
CA THR A 406 -8.99 -20.31 -3.26
C THR A 406 -8.42 -21.11 -4.43
N ALA A 407 -9.21 -21.32 -5.49
CA ALA A 407 -8.75 -22.01 -6.70
C ALA A 407 -7.65 -21.21 -7.44
N ARG A 408 -7.77 -19.88 -7.53
CA ARG A 408 -6.74 -19.00 -8.10
C ARG A 408 -5.42 -19.10 -7.32
N PHE A 409 -5.48 -19.14 -5.99
CA PHE A 409 -4.28 -19.36 -5.18
C PHE A 409 -3.61 -20.69 -5.48
N LYS A 410 -4.39 -21.79 -5.51
CA LYS A 410 -3.84 -23.11 -5.87
C LYS A 410 -3.15 -23.05 -7.24
N ARG A 411 -3.82 -22.44 -8.24
CA ARG A 411 -3.29 -22.29 -9.60
C ARG A 411 -1.98 -21.50 -9.65
N GLY A 412 -1.91 -20.37 -8.94
CA GLY A 412 -0.70 -19.56 -8.86
C GLY A 412 0.45 -20.25 -8.12
N ILE A 413 0.15 -20.99 -7.05
CA ILE A 413 1.14 -21.80 -6.33
C ILE A 413 1.70 -22.90 -7.23
N GLU A 414 0.85 -23.60 -7.99
CA GLU A 414 1.29 -24.62 -8.96
C GLU A 414 2.25 -24.03 -10.00
N LEU A 415 1.91 -22.88 -10.60
CA LEU A 415 2.79 -22.22 -11.57
C LEU A 415 4.12 -21.83 -10.94
N LEU A 416 4.10 -21.27 -9.72
CA LEU A 416 5.33 -20.87 -9.05
C LEU A 416 6.21 -22.07 -8.68
N CYS A 417 5.62 -23.23 -8.34
CA CYS A 417 6.37 -24.48 -8.19
C CYS A 417 7.06 -24.86 -9.50
N ASP A 418 6.32 -24.84 -10.62
CA ASP A 418 6.86 -25.18 -11.94
C ASP A 418 8.02 -24.23 -12.34
N ILE A 419 7.90 -22.92 -12.04
CA ILE A 419 8.98 -21.94 -12.23
C ILE A 419 10.22 -22.31 -11.40
N TYR A 420 10.05 -22.64 -10.12
CA TYR A 420 11.18 -23.02 -9.28
C TYR A 420 11.85 -24.32 -9.73
N TRP A 421 11.09 -25.30 -10.21
CA TRP A 421 11.65 -26.53 -10.79
C TRP A 421 12.44 -26.24 -12.06
N ALA A 422 11.89 -25.43 -12.97
CA ALA A 422 12.60 -25.01 -14.17
C ALA A 422 13.89 -24.24 -13.83
N ALA A 423 13.87 -23.49 -12.72
CA ALA A 423 15.03 -22.79 -12.18
C ALA A 423 16.04 -23.70 -11.47
N GLY A 424 15.74 -24.98 -11.22
CA GLY A 424 16.65 -25.93 -10.57
C GLY A 424 16.55 -26.00 -9.04
N ALA A 425 15.37 -25.74 -8.46
CA ALA A 425 15.15 -25.96 -7.04
C ALA A 425 15.25 -27.45 -6.68
N ARG A 426 15.78 -27.77 -5.48
CA ARG A 426 15.77 -29.14 -4.92
C ARG A 426 14.46 -29.46 -4.20
N GLU A 427 13.93 -28.45 -3.51
CA GLU A 427 12.73 -28.58 -2.69
C GLU A 427 11.88 -27.32 -2.78
N VAL A 428 10.57 -27.47 -2.56
CA VAL A 428 9.60 -26.37 -2.51
C VAL A 428 8.70 -26.52 -1.29
N VAL A 429 8.69 -25.49 -0.44
CA VAL A 429 7.85 -25.41 0.76
C VAL A 429 6.59 -24.63 0.45
N LEU A 430 5.45 -25.29 0.55
CA LEU A 430 4.14 -24.76 0.20
C LEU A 430 3.55 -23.92 1.34
N PRO A 431 2.81 -22.84 1.04
CA PRO A 431 2.04 -22.09 2.04
C PRO A 431 0.66 -22.71 2.29
N ILE A 432 0.57 -24.04 2.26
CA ILE A 432 -0.67 -24.81 2.43
C ILE A 432 -0.48 -25.78 3.59
N ALA A 433 -1.22 -25.56 4.67
CA ALA A 433 -1.20 -26.42 5.85
C ALA A 433 -1.60 -27.85 5.49
N GLY A 434 -0.84 -28.82 6.02
CA GLY A 434 -1.10 -30.25 5.82
C GLY A 434 -0.55 -30.83 4.51
N LEU A 435 0.08 -30.03 3.64
CA LEU A 435 0.86 -30.54 2.51
C LEU A 435 2.36 -30.60 2.85
N PRO A 436 3.06 -31.66 2.43
CA PRO A 436 4.49 -31.79 2.69
C PRO A 436 5.31 -30.83 1.82
N THR A 437 6.57 -30.64 2.19
CA THR A 437 7.60 -30.12 1.28
C THR A 437 7.67 -31.01 0.04
N LEU A 438 7.69 -30.39 -1.14
CA LEU A 438 7.83 -31.08 -2.41
C LEU A 438 9.31 -31.22 -2.75
N HIS A 439 9.68 -32.31 -3.43
CA HIS A 439 11.06 -32.63 -3.78
C HIS A 439 11.15 -33.13 -5.23
N ASP A 440 12.36 -33.09 -5.80
CA ASP A 440 12.73 -33.76 -7.04
C ASP A 440 11.84 -33.43 -8.26
N GLY A 441 11.27 -32.21 -8.28
CA GLY A 441 10.39 -31.75 -9.35
C GLY A 441 8.97 -32.33 -9.32
N ASP A 442 8.57 -33.09 -8.29
CA ASP A 442 7.23 -33.68 -8.21
C ASP A 442 6.21 -32.74 -7.56
N SER A 443 5.45 -32.02 -8.39
CA SER A 443 4.28 -31.24 -7.98
C SER A 443 3.00 -32.09 -7.85
N GLY A 444 3.06 -33.41 -8.02
CA GLY A 444 1.92 -34.34 -7.98
C GLY A 444 1.09 -34.28 -6.69
N PRO A 445 1.70 -34.25 -5.49
CA PRO A 445 0.96 -34.10 -4.23
C PRO A 445 0.10 -32.83 -4.20
N LEU A 446 0.64 -31.69 -4.63
CA LEU A 446 -0.09 -30.43 -4.73
C LEU A 446 -1.24 -30.52 -5.76
N ARG A 447 -0.95 -31.04 -6.97
CA ARG A 447 -1.93 -31.12 -8.06
C ARG A 447 -3.15 -31.96 -7.66
N ARG A 448 -2.93 -33.10 -6.97
CA ARG A 448 -4.01 -33.99 -6.47
C ARG A 448 -4.73 -33.45 -5.23
N ALA A 449 -4.10 -32.57 -4.46
CA ALA A 449 -4.68 -32.06 -3.22
C ALA A 449 -5.93 -31.22 -3.48
N ARG A 450 -6.94 -31.40 -2.62
CA ARG A 450 -8.08 -30.48 -2.52
C ARG A 450 -7.74 -29.40 -1.48
N VAL A 451 -7.35 -28.23 -1.97
CA VAL A 451 -7.02 -27.06 -1.13
C VAL A 451 -8.31 -26.33 -0.75
N ARG A 452 -8.47 -26.01 0.54
CA ARG A 452 -9.56 -25.19 1.07
C ARG A 452 -9.00 -23.86 1.56
N ALA A 453 -9.84 -22.82 1.65
CA ALA A 453 -9.45 -21.51 2.15
C ALA A 453 -8.69 -21.56 3.49
N ARG A 454 -9.16 -22.39 4.44
CA ARG A 454 -8.54 -22.55 5.76
C ARG A 454 -7.13 -23.13 5.75
N ASP A 455 -6.75 -23.80 4.65
CA ASP A 455 -5.45 -24.45 4.54
C ASP A 455 -4.38 -23.44 4.09
N LEU A 456 -4.78 -22.29 3.51
CA LEU A 456 -3.87 -21.29 2.98
C LEU A 456 -3.30 -20.38 4.08
N THR A 457 -1.99 -20.13 4.01
CA THR A 457 -1.33 -19.07 4.79
C THR A 457 -1.31 -17.79 3.97
N LEU A 458 -2.07 -16.78 4.37
CA LEU A 458 -2.28 -15.56 3.59
C LEU A 458 -1.90 -14.28 4.34
N MET A 459 -1.50 -13.28 3.56
CA MET A 459 -1.32 -11.89 3.95
C MET A 459 -1.98 -10.99 2.90
N ALA A 460 -2.21 -9.73 3.20
CA ALA A 460 -2.81 -8.80 2.26
C ALA A 460 -2.29 -7.38 2.50
N PHE A 461 -2.21 -6.59 1.43
CA PHE A 461 -1.51 -5.30 1.46
C PHE A 461 -2.32 -4.15 0.88
N HIS A 462 -3.42 -4.44 0.16
CA HIS A 462 -4.12 -3.45 -0.65
C HIS A 462 -5.62 -3.40 -0.32
N PRO A 463 -6.00 -3.00 0.91
CA PRO A 463 -7.40 -2.81 1.25
C PRO A 463 -8.01 -1.66 0.44
N LEU A 464 -9.16 -1.87 -0.23
CA LEU A 464 -9.88 -0.87 -1.05
C LEU A 464 -11.41 -0.91 -0.85
N GLY A 465 -12.16 0.07 -1.39
CA GLY A 465 -13.61 -0.06 -1.68
C GLY A 465 -14.61 0.30 -0.57
N THR A 466 -14.16 0.59 0.66
CA THR A 466 -15.05 0.77 1.81
C THR A 466 -15.85 2.08 1.85
N ALA A 467 -15.57 3.03 0.97
CA ALA A 467 -16.34 4.24 0.74
C ALA A 467 -16.39 4.50 -0.78
N ARG A 468 -16.72 3.43 -1.53
CA ARG A 468 -16.57 3.39 -3.00
C ARG A 468 -17.20 4.60 -3.70
N ALA A 469 -16.50 5.06 -4.75
CA ALA A 469 -16.99 6.05 -5.68
C ALA A 469 -18.02 5.45 -6.65
N GLY A 470 -18.97 6.27 -7.08
CA GLY A 470 -19.92 5.95 -8.13
C GLY A 470 -20.88 7.10 -8.39
N ALA A 471 -21.38 7.19 -9.62
CA ALA A 471 -22.29 8.25 -10.05
C ALA A 471 -23.66 8.18 -9.36
N ASP A 472 -24.14 6.98 -9.04
CA ASP A 472 -25.43 6.77 -8.37
C ASP A 472 -25.30 6.86 -6.83
N PRO A 473 -25.89 7.88 -6.18
CA PRO A 473 -25.87 8.04 -4.73
C PRO A 473 -26.57 6.92 -3.96
N ALA A 474 -27.43 6.12 -4.60
CA ALA A 474 -28.05 4.94 -3.98
C ALA A 474 -27.08 3.75 -3.92
N ARG A 475 -26.00 3.76 -4.71
CA ARG A 475 -25.05 2.65 -4.85
C ARG A 475 -23.62 3.03 -4.48
N ALA A 476 -23.34 4.25 -4.06
CA ALA A 476 -21.99 4.72 -3.73
C ALA A 476 -21.97 5.58 -2.45
N VAL A 477 -20.77 5.85 -1.92
CA VAL A 477 -20.58 6.76 -0.77
C VAL A 477 -20.10 8.13 -1.23
N VAL A 478 -19.25 8.15 -2.26
CA VAL A 478 -18.76 9.38 -2.90
C VAL A 478 -19.11 9.41 -4.38
N ASP A 479 -19.19 10.62 -4.93
CA ASP A 479 -19.44 10.85 -6.35
C ASP A 479 -18.16 10.65 -7.19
N PRO A 480 -18.22 10.78 -8.53
CA PRO A 480 -17.03 10.68 -9.39
C PRO A 480 -15.94 11.74 -9.11
N GLY A 481 -16.32 12.87 -8.52
CA GLY A 481 -15.43 13.93 -8.02
C GLY A 481 -14.87 13.66 -6.62
N LEU A 482 -15.20 12.51 -6.03
CA LEU A 482 -14.84 12.09 -4.68
C LEU A 482 -15.47 12.91 -3.55
N ALA A 483 -16.50 13.70 -3.84
CA ALA A 483 -17.30 14.38 -2.82
C ALA A 483 -18.25 13.38 -2.15
N VAL A 484 -18.42 13.49 -0.84
CA VAL A 484 -19.39 12.65 -0.11
C VAL A 484 -20.80 13.05 -0.51
N HIS A 485 -21.57 12.08 -0.99
CA HIS A 485 -22.96 12.31 -1.42
C HIS A 485 -23.77 12.99 -0.32
N GLY A 486 -24.41 14.10 -0.67
CA GLY A 486 -25.27 14.88 0.24
C GLY A 486 -24.54 15.74 1.27
N VAL A 487 -23.21 15.83 1.26
CA VAL A 487 -22.43 16.63 2.22
C VAL A 487 -21.50 17.62 1.52
N ARG A 488 -21.78 18.92 1.68
CA ARG A 488 -21.00 20.00 1.08
C ARG A 488 -19.68 20.21 1.81
N GLY A 489 -18.59 20.30 1.04
CA GLY A 489 -17.25 20.55 1.57
C GLY A 489 -16.57 19.33 2.19
N LEU A 490 -17.12 18.11 2.01
CA LEU A 490 -16.52 16.87 2.49
C LEU A 490 -16.13 15.96 1.33
N TYR A 491 -14.87 15.52 1.31
CA TYR A 491 -14.32 14.66 0.26
C TYR A 491 -13.62 13.46 0.89
N VAL A 492 -13.47 12.38 0.13
CA VAL A 492 -12.68 11.21 0.51
C VAL A 492 -11.60 10.98 -0.53
N SER A 493 -10.34 10.83 -0.11
CA SER A 493 -9.21 10.61 -0.99
C SER A 493 -8.28 9.60 -0.34
N ASP A 494 -8.59 8.32 -0.49
CA ASP A 494 -7.74 7.18 -0.13
C ASP A 494 -8.26 5.90 -0.80
N GLY A 495 -7.68 4.74 -0.48
CA GLY A 495 -8.10 3.44 -1.05
C GLY A 495 -9.59 3.09 -0.87
N SER A 496 -10.30 3.70 0.08
CA SER A 496 -11.72 3.44 0.30
C SER A 496 -12.59 3.82 -0.90
N VAL A 497 -12.18 4.79 -1.72
CA VAL A 497 -12.98 5.24 -2.87
C VAL A 497 -12.83 4.34 -4.10
N VAL A 498 -11.78 3.53 -4.15
CA VAL A 498 -11.46 2.66 -5.29
C VAL A 498 -12.46 1.50 -5.34
N PRO A 499 -13.35 1.41 -6.35
CA PRO A 499 -14.59 0.63 -6.24
C PRO A 499 -14.43 -0.89 -6.46
N SER A 500 -13.27 -1.34 -6.94
CA SER A 500 -12.97 -2.76 -7.17
C SER A 500 -11.51 -3.10 -6.83
N SER A 501 -11.20 -4.39 -6.75
CA SER A 501 -9.81 -4.86 -6.76
C SER A 501 -9.13 -4.44 -8.07
N LEU A 502 -7.82 -4.15 -7.98
CA LEU A 502 -7.02 -3.71 -9.11
C LEU A 502 -6.20 -4.84 -9.75
N GLY A 503 -5.96 -5.93 -9.00
CA GLY A 503 -4.96 -6.95 -9.37
C GLY A 503 -3.50 -6.47 -9.36
N VAL A 504 -3.25 -5.20 -9.00
CA VAL A 504 -1.92 -4.59 -8.89
C VAL A 504 -1.82 -3.68 -7.65
N ASN A 505 -0.63 -3.16 -7.34
CA ASN A 505 -0.44 -2.25 -6.19
C ASN A 505 -1.20 -0.92 -6.41
N PRO A 506 -1.96 -0.42 -5.41
CA PRO A 506 -2.88 0.69 -5.60
C PRO A 506 -2.27 2.08 -5.39
N GLN A 507 -1.00 2.21 -4.99
CA GLN A 507 -0.42 3.50 -4.59
C GLN A 507 -0.57 4.55 -5.68
N ILE A 508 -0.13 4.25 -6.90
CA ILE A 508 -0.19 5.18 -8.04
C ILE A 508 -1.63 5.54 -8.38
N THR A 509 -2.54 4.57 -8.35
CA THR A 509 -3.98 4.77 -8.54
C THR A 509 -4.54 5.77 -7.52
N ILE A 510 -4.34 5.51 -6.23
CA ILE A 510 -4.84 6.38 -5.14
C ILE A 510 -4.28 7.79 -5.28
N MET A 511 -2.99 7.92 -5.59
CA MET A 511 -2.32 9.20 -5.73
C MET A 511 -2.80 9.98 -6.96
N ALA A 512 -3.07 9.32 -8.08
CA ALA A 512 -3.63 9.97 -9.26
C ALA A 512 -5.06 10.48 -9.01
N LEU A 513 -5.91 9.70 -8.34
CA LEU A 513 -7.25 10.13 -7.92
C LEU A 513 -7.18 11.34 -6.95
N ALA A 514 -6.23 11.31 -6.01
CA ALA A 514 -5.97 12.38 -5.05
C ALA A 514 -5.52 13.68 -5.74
N THR A 515 -4.58 13.59 -6.68
CA THR A 515 -4.13 14.73 -7.48
C THR A 515 -5.28 15.29 -8.32
N ARG A 516 -6.11 14.43 -8.96
CA ARG A 516 -7.30 14.89 -9.70
C ARG A 516 -8.25 15.70 -8.81
N LEU A 517 -8.56 15.19 -7.61
CA LEU A 517 -9.39 15.92 -6.65
C LEU A 517 -8.81 17.30 -6.34
N ALA A 518 -7.51 17.40 -6.06
CA ALA A 518 -6.89 18.66 -5.71
C ALA A 518 -7.01 19.71 -6.82
N PHE A 519 -6.78 19.31 -8.08
CA PHE A 519 -6.94 20.19 -9.23
C PHE A 519 -8.40 20.64 -9.42
N ALA A 520 -9.37 19.74 -9.22
CA ALA A 520 -10.78 20.09 -9.25
C ALA A 520 -11.15 21.12 -8.15
N LEU A 521 -10.62 20.94 -6.93
CA LEU A 521 -10.85 21.88 -5.82
C LEU A 521 -10.21 23.26 -6.04
N LEU A 522 -9.12 23.32 -6.82
CA LEU A 522 -8.48 24.56 -7.25
C LEU A 522 -9.20 25.23 -8.42
N GLY A 523 -10.12 24.54 -9.10
CA GLY A 523 -10.68 24.99 -10.38
C GLY A 523 -9.61 25.07 -11.49
N ALA A 524 -8.55 24.29 -11.38
CA ALA A 524 -7.41 24.28 -12.30
C ALA A 524 -7.58 23.18 -13.37
N PRO A 525 -7.10 23.38 -14.60
CA PRO A 525 -7.04 22.32 -15.62
C PRO A 525 -6.07 21.21 -15.18
N ALA A 526 -6.21 20.02 -15.76
CA ALA A 526 -5.29 18.90 -15.50
C ALA A 526 -3.81 19.32 -15.67
N PRO A 527 -2.87 18.68 -14.94
CA PRO A 527 -1.45 19.01 -15.04
C PRO A 527 -0.96 19.01 -16.49
N ALA A 528 -0.21 20.05 -16.87
CA ALA A 528 0.39 20.19 -18.19
C ALA A 528 1.92 20.29 -18.09
N GLY A 529 2.63 19.96 -19.17
CA GLY A 529 4.09 20.07 -19.26
C GLY A 529 4.87 19.00 -18.50
N GLU A 530 4.20 17.94 -18.03
CA GLU A 530 4.87 16.75 -17.52
C GLU A 530 5.63 16.07 -18.69
N PRO A 531 6.86 15.58 -18.48
CA PRO A 531 7.66 14.99 -19.55
C PRO A 531 6.90 13.85 -20.26
N ALA A 532 7.31 13.56 -21.50
CA ALA A 532 6.83 12.39 -22.21
C ALA A 532 7.02 11.13 -21.32
N PRO A 533 6.08 10.19 -21.34
CA PRO A 533 6.03 9.15 -20.33
C PRO A 533 7.24 8.22 -20.51
N GLU A 534 7.96 7.93 -19.44
CA GLU A 534 8.62 6.63 -19.36
C GLU A 534 7.51 5.58 -19.27
N HIS A 535 7.52 4.62 -20.18
CA HIS A 535 6.42 3.68 -20.30
C HIS A 535 6.51 2.63 -19.19
N MET A 536 5.80 2.84 -18.08
CA MET A 536 5.65 1.80 -17.06
C MET A 536 4.90 0.61 -17.67
N ALA A 537 5.45 -0.59 -17.48
CA ALA A 537 4.81 -1.82 -17.93
C ALA A 537 3.45 -1.98 -17.24
N ARG A 538 2.44 -2.33 -18.03
CA ARG A 538 1.11 -2.68 -17.52
C ARG A 538 0.95 -4.17 -17.68
N PRO A 539 0.53 -4.88 -16.63
CA PRO A 539 0.17 -6.28 -16.75
C PRO A 539 -0.90 -6.47 -17.82
N ALA A 540 -0.78 -7.51 -18.62
CA ALA A 540 -1.80 -7.92 -19.59
C ALA A 540 -3.00 -8.54 -18.86
N ILE A 541 -3.79 -7.72 -18.17
CA ILE A 541 -5.03 -8.13 -17.50
C ILE A 541 -6.18 -7.87 -18.47
N HIS A 542 -6.60 -8.87 -19.24
CA HIS A 542 -7.67 -8.78 -20.24
C HIS A 542 -9.08 -8.98 -19.64
N ARG A 543 -9.19 -9.47 -18.40
CA ARG A 543 -10.47 -9.63 -17.70
C ARG A 543 -10.49 -8.85 -16.38
N ALA A 544 -11.31 -7.81 -16.30
CA ALA A 544 -11.70 -7.27 -15.01
C ALA A 544 -12.70 -8.24 -14.36
N HIS A 545 -12.36 -8.79 -13.19
CA HIS A 545 -13.28 -9.68 -12.44
C HIS A 545 -14.54 -8.91 -12.07
N ALA A 546 -15.59 -9.10 -12.87
CA ALA A 546 -16.94 -8.61 -12.63
C ALA A 546 -17.60 -9.46 -11.53
N ALA A 547 -17.23 -9.22 -10.27
CA ALA A 547 -18.07 -9.60 -9.15
C ALA A 547 -19.02 -8.43 -8.84
N VAL A 548 -20.08 -8.31 -9.64
CA VAL A 548 -21.20 -7.40 -9.39
C VAL A 548 -22.38 -8.23 -8.90
N GLY A 549 -22.66 -8.09 -7.61
CA GLY A 549 -23.98 -8.23 -6.97
C GLY A 549 -24.85 -9.45 -7.31
N GLY A 550 -24.86 -10.42 -6.39
CA GLY A 550 -26.08 -11.12 -5.98
C GLY A 550 -26.53 -10.59 -4.62
#